data_AF-A0A9X8GS46-F1
#
_entry.id   AF-A0A9X8GS46-F1
#
_cell.length_a   1.000
_cell.length_b   1.000
_cell.length_c   1.000
_cell.angle_alpha   90.00
_cell.angle_beta   90.00
_cell.angle_gamma   90.00
#
_symmetry.space_group_name_H-M   'P 1'
#
loop_
_entity.id
_entity.type
_entity.pdbx_description
1 polymer ?
#
loop_
_entity_poly.entity_id
_entity_poly.type
_entity_poly.pdbx_seq_one_letter_code
_entity_poly.pdbx_strand_id
1 'polypeptide(L)' 'MNTPEHSQLGKTSAYIDQYDASLLFPLPRATKRAELGLGDQPPFFGADLWTAFELSWLN' A
#
# COMPACT_ATOMS: atom_id res chain seq x y z
N MET A 1 -14.64 3.42 1.49
CA MET A 1 -13.76 2.60 0.64
C MET A 1 -12.49 3.38 0.39
N ASN A 2 -11.32 2.76 0.52
CA ASN A 2 -10.06 3.41 0.19
C ASN A 2 -9.91 3.46 -1.34
N THR A 3 -9.76 4.66 -1.89
CA THR A 3 -9.46 4.86 -3.32
C THR A 3 -8.05 5.48 -3.46
N PRO A 4 -7.37 5.29 -4.61
CA PRO A 4 -6.00 5.80 -4.81
C PRO A 4 -5.85 7.31 -4.56
N GLU A 5 -6.87 8.09 -4.90
CA GLU A 5 -6.89 9.56 -4.79
C GLU A 5 -6.82 10.02 -3.31
N HIS A 6 -7.29 9.18 -2.40
CA HIS A 6 -7.22 9.43 -0.95
C HIS A 6 -5.86 9.07 -0.35
N SER A 7 -4.97 8.38 -1.08
CA SER A 7 -3.62 8.05 -0.59
C SER A 7 -2.69 9.27 -0.51
N GLN A 8 -1.51 9.10 0.09
CA GLN A 8 -0.46 10.12 0.17
C GLN A 8 0.47 10.14 -1.06
N LEU A 9 0.23 9.28 -2.05
CA LEU A 9 1.06 9.23 -3.25
C LEU A 9 0.99 10.57 -4.00
N GLY A 10 2.15 11.17 -4.26
CA GLY A 10 2.27 12.46 -4.94
C GLY A 10 1.90 13.68 -4.08
N LYS A 11 1.69 13.52 -2.77
CA LYS A 11 1.37 14.61 -1.83
C LYS A 11 2.55 14.90 -0.90
N THR A 12 2.59 16.11 -0.35
CA THR A 12 3.53 16.46 0.71
C THR A 12 3.24 15.62 1.95
N SER A 13 4.23 14.89 2.44
CA SER A 13 4.12 14.08 3.64
C SER A 13 4.49 14.90 4.88
N ALA A 14 3.74 14.70 5.98
CA ALA A 14 4.13 15.25 7.28
C ALA A 14 5.32 14.45 7.84
N TYR A 15 6.21 15.14 8.56
CA TYR A 15 7.28 14.48 9.32
C TYR A 15 6.73 14.07 10.69
N ILE A 16 6.74 12.77 10.95
CA ILE A 16 6.39 12.18 12.25
C ILE A 16 7.68 11.66 12.89
N ASP A 17 7.90 11.98 14.16
CA ASP A 17 9.12 11.67 14.92
C ASP A 17 8.93 10.53 15.94
N GLN A 18 7.73 9.94 15.98
CA GLN A 18 7.36 8.78 16.77
C GLN A 18 6.79 7.68 15.87
N TYR A 19 6.74 6.46 16.39
CA TYR A 19 6.07 5.36 15.68
C TYR A 19 4.57 5.65 15.51
N ASP A 20 4.07 5.56 14.28
CA ASP A 20 2.65 5.69 13.98
C ASP A 20 2.24 4.75 12.83
N ALA A 21 1.56 3.66 13.18
CA ALA A 21 1.04 2.70 12.21
C ALA A 21 -0.14 3.25 11.39
N SER A 22 -0.81 4.31 11.85
CA SER A 22 -1.97 4.90 11.16
C SER A 22 -1.62 5.55 9.83
N LEU A 23 -0.32 5.83 9.60
CA LEU A 23 0.20 6.35 8.35
C LEU A 23 0.09 5.35 7.19
N LEU A 24 -0.03 4.05 7.47
CA LEU A 24 -0.19 3.02 6.44
C LEU A 24 -1.55 3.13 5.75
N PHE A 25 -1.55 3.28 4.42
CA PHE A 25 -2.77 3.39 3.62
C PHE A 25 -2.99 2.12 2.77
N PRO A 26 -3.98 1.27 3.09
CA PRO A 26 -4.20 0.04 2.33
C PRO A 26 -5.01 0.30 1.05
N LEU A 27 -4.59 -0.32 -0.05
CA LEU A 27 -5.26 -0.30 -1.34
C LEU A 27 -5.77 -1.71 -1.70
N PRO A 28 -7.09 -1.96 -1.72
CA PRO A 28 -7.64 -3.25 -2.11
C PRO A 28 -7.35 -3.60 -3.58
N ARG A 29 -6.87 -4.82 -3.84
CA ARG A 29 -6.61 -5.29 -5.21
C ARG A 29 -7.87 -5.57 -6.02
N ALA A 30 -9.00 -5.82 -5.34
CA ALA A 30 -10.25 -6.27 -5.95
C ALA A 30 -10.71 -5.36 -7.08
N THR A 31 -10.71 -4.03 -6.88
CA THR A 31 -11.18 -3.07 -7.89
C THR A 31 -10.41 -3.17 -9.20
N LYS A 32 -9.07 -3.13 -9.14
CA LYS A 32 -8.24 -3.24 -10.37
C LYS A 32 -8.24 -4.63 -10.97
N ARG A 33 -8.38 -5.70 -10.16
CA ARG A 33 -8.55 -7.06 -10.68
C ARG A 33 -9.86 -7.19 -11.47
N ALA A 34 -10.96 -6.66 -10.95
CA ALA A 34 -12.25 -6.66 -11.63
C ALA A 34 -12.20 -5.90 -12.97
N GLU A 35 -11.56 -4.72 -13.02
CA GLU A 35 -11.35 -3.98 -14.28
C GLU A 35 -10.56 -4.78 -15.33
N LEU A 36 -9.61 -5.61 -14.89
CA LEU A 36 -8.81 -6.49 -15.75
C LEU A 36 -9.52 -7.82 -16.11
N GLY A 37 -10.77 -8.02 -15.67
CA GLY A 37 -11.49 -9.29 -15.86
C GLY A 37 -10.93 -10.45 -15.03
N LEU A 38 -10.09 -10.15 -14.04
CA LEU A 38 -9.56 -11.11 -13.07
C LEU A 38 -10.60 -11.21 -11.95
N GLY A 39 -11.47 -12.21 -12.01
CA GLY A 39 -12.46 -12.45 -10.95
C GLY A 39 -11.84 -12.73 -9.58
N ASP A 40 -12.64 -13.24 -8.64
CA ASP A 40 -12.19 -13.48 -7.25
C ASP A 40 -11.04 -14.50 -7.14
N GLN A 41 -10.89 -15.37 -8.13
CA GLN A 41 -9.78 -16.33 -8.25
C GLN A 41 -8.92 -15.99 -9.48
N PRO A 42 -7.81 -15.24 -9.29
CA PRO A 42 -6.89 -14.93 -10.38
C PRO A 42 -6.21 -16.21 -10.91
N PRO A 43 -5.87 -16.29 -12.21
CA PRO A 43 -5.22 -17.47 -12.81
C PRO A 43 -3.71 -17.56 -12.49
N PHE A 44 -3.27 -16.89 -11.43
CA PHE A 44 -1.86 -16.79 -11.05
C PHE A 44 -1.71 -16.73 -9.53
N PHE A 45 -0.53 -17.11 -9.06
CA PHE A 45 -0.10 -17.03 -7.68
C PHE A 45 1.26 -16.34 -7.61
N GLY A 46 1.48 -15.54 -6.57
CA GLY A 46 2.71 -14.78 -6.39
C GLY A 46 2.62 -13.83 -5.19
N ALA A 47 3.66 -13.01 -5.04
CA ALA A 47 3.78 -12.05 -3.95
C ALA A 47 4.43 -10.74 -4.44
N ASP A 48 4.17 -9.66 -3.70
CA ASP A 48 4.93 -8.42 -3.84
C ASP A 48 6.09 -8.47 -2.85
N LEU A 49 7.33 -8.37 -3.35
CA LEU A 49 8.53 -8.33 -2.51
C LEU A 49 8.97 -6.88 -2.29
N TRP A 50 9.19 -6.53 -1.02
CA TRP A 50 9.65 -5.19 -0.62
C TRP A 50 11.02 -5.28 0.05
N THR A 51 11.91 -4.36 -0.31
CA THR A 51 13.20 -4.15 0.37
C THR A 51 13.22 -2.75 0.97
N ALA A 52 13.30 -2.64 2.29
CA ALA A 52 13.35 -1.37 3.01
C ALA A 52 14.82 -0.97 3.27
N PHE A 53 15.43 -0.25 2.32
CA PHE A 53 16.84 0.11 2.39
C PHE A 53 17.18 1.15 3.48
N GLU A 54 16.21 1.97 3.88
CA GLU A 54 16.40 3.10 4.79
C GLU A 54 15.71 2.88 6.16
N LEU A 55 15.64 1.63 6.63
CA LEU A 55 15.05 1.30 7.93
C LEU A 55 16.02 1.53 9.09
N SER A 56 15.61 2.29 10.10
CA SER A 56 16.40 2.56 11.31
C SER A 56 15.50 2.91 12.51
N TRP A 57 15.96 2.64 13.74
CA TRP A 57 15.26 2.98 15.00
C TRP A 57 16.25 3.07 16.19
N LEU A 58 15.76 3.52 17.36
CA LEU A 58 16.52 3.57 18.63
C LEU A 58 16.21 2.35 19.53
N ASN A 59 17.20 1.87 20.29
CA ASN A 59 17.08 0.70 21.18
C ASN A 59 16.28 0.97 22.47
#